data_AF-A0A5P1EBL0-F1
#
_entry.id   AF-A0A5P1EBL0-F1
#
_cell.length_a   1.000
_cell.length_b   1.000
_cell.length_c   1.000
_cell.angle_alpha   90.00
_cell.angle_beta   90.00
_cell.angle_gamma   90.00
#
_symmetry.space_group_name_H-M   'P 1'
#
loop_
_entity.id
_entity.type
_entity.pdbx_description
1 polymer ?
#
loop_
_entity_poly.entity_id
_entity_poly.type
_entity_poly.pdbx_seq_one_letter_code
_entity_poly.pdbx_strand_id
1 'polypeptide(L)'
;MCRISQPLSTEISLEVLGHRFDGDEEWISMEMESQDYIFVREFVPFVASVLLKACQQSDDPSDMEVILGGVASINDELSWFKKEASKWDVHLLTTASQKANVEYCRFLQGLTAPEVSYTIAISAFWAIETVYQESFSLCLENGSNTPEELMETCQRWGNAYFGQYSHSLQRIAERCLEKAASEEVAKAEEVFLSVLSHEINFWNMSSGES
;
A
#
# COMPACT_ATOMS: atom_id res chain seq x y z
N MET A 1 9.14 19.85 -11.86
CA MET A 1 7.78 19.29 -11.64
C MET A 1 7.99 18.00 -10.87
N CYS A 2 7.32 17.83 -9.74
CA CYS A 2 7.42 16.64 -8.91
C CYS A 2 6.70 15.47 -9.60
N ARG A 3 7.33 14.30 -9.68
CA ARG A 3 6.71 13.10 -10.30
C ARG A 3 5.47 12.60 -9.54
N ILE A 4 5.33 12.98 -8.27
CA ILE A 4 4.20 12.63 -7.40
C ILE A 4 2.87 13.23 -7.94
N SER A 5 2.92 14.36 -8.65
CA SER A 5 1.71 15.01 -9.21
C SER A 5 1.27 14.44 -10.57
N GLN A 6 1.98 13.43 -11.10
CA GLN A 6 1.56 12.71 -12.29
C GLN A 6 0.80 11.45 -11.85
N PRO A 7 -0.27 11.03 -12.56
CA PRO A 7 -0.83 9.70 -12.31
C PRO A 7 0.32 8.69 -12.35
N LEU A 8 0.34 7.76 -11.38
CA LEU A 8 1.24 6.61 -11.42
C LEU A 8 1.15 6.07 -12.85
N SER A 9 2.27 6.13 -13.57
CA SER A 9 2.28 5.78 -14.99
C SER A 9 1.62 4.42 -15.11
N THR A 10 0.71 4.26 -16.06
CA THR A 10 0.08 2.98 -16.40
C THR A 10 1.13 1.86 -16.55
N GLU A 11 2.37 2.21 -16.87
CA GLU A 11 3.54 1.32 -16.89
C GLU A 11 3.86 0.68 -15.53
N ILE A 12 3.75 1.38 -14.40
CA ILE A 12 4.02 0.80 -13.06
C ILE A 12 2.91 -0.17 -12.68
N SER A 13 1.65 0.20 -12.89
CA SER A 13 0.50 -0.67 -12.60
C SER A 13 0.53 -1.90 -13.53
N LEU A 14 1.01 -1.77 -14.76
CA LEU A 14 1.29 -2.89 -15.67
C LEU A 14 2.54 -3.71 -15.31
N GLU A 15 3.58 -3.10 -14.73
CA GLU A 15 4.78 -3.84 -14.30
C GLU A 15 4.53 -4.61 -12.99
N VAL A 16 3.67 -4.07 -12.13
CA VAL A 16 3.18 -4.70 -10.90
C VAL A 16 2.18 -5.83 -11.20
N LEU A 17 1.23 -5.63 -12.14
CA LEU A 17 0.14 -6.58 -12.37
C LEU A 17 0.05 -7.26 -13.73
N GLY A 18 0.76 -6.80 -14.75
CA GLY A 18 0.44 -7.05 -16.16
C GLY A 18 0.38 -8.52 -16.62
N HIS A 19 0.75 -9.47 -15.77
CA HIS A 19 0.83 -10.89 -16.12
C HIS A 19 0.40 -11.88 -15.02
N ARG A 20 -0.23 -11.45 -13.90
CA ARG A 20 -0.28 -12.27 -12.65
C ARG A 20 -1.65 -12.69 -12.14
N PHE A 21 -2.65 -12.63 -13.01
CA PHE A 21 -3.96 -13.24 -12.74
C PHE A 21 -4.40 -14.16 -13.90
N ASP A 22 -3.44 -14.63 -14.70
CA ASP A 22 -3.67 -15.58 -15.80
C ASP A 22 -3.34 -17.01 -15.31
N GLY A 23 -4.28 -17.59 -14.57
CA GLY A 23 -4.59 -19.02 -14.52
C GLY A 23 -3.45 -20.03 -14.30
N ASP A 24 -3.04 -20.22 -13.04
CA ASP A 24 -2.67 -21.47 -12.34
C ASP A 24 -2.04 -21.09 -10.97
N GLU A 25 -2.72 -20.25 -10.17
CA GLU A 25 -2.07 -19.37 -9.17
C GLU A 25 -2.61 -19.48 -7.73
N GLU A 26 -3.40 -20.50 -7.39
CA GLU A 26 -4.04 -20.61 -6.06
C GLU A 26 -3.00 -20.68 -4.91
N TRP A 27 -1.94 -21.48 -5.06
CA TRP A 27 -0.87 -21.61 -4.06
C TRP A 27 0.03 -20.36 -3.97
N ILE A 28 0.27 -19.69 -5.09
CA ILE A 28 1.06 -18.45 -5.17
C ILE A 28 0.31 -17.32 -4.45
N SER A 29 -1.02 -17.29 -4.61
CA SER A 29 -1.90 -16.34 -3.93
C SER A 29 -1.89 -16.52 -2.41
N MET A 30 -1.91 -17.75 -1.89
CA MET A 30 -1.90 -18.01 -0.44
C MET A 30 -0.58 -17.62 0.26
N GLU A 31 0.57 -17.87 -0.38
CA GLU A 31 1.86 -17.42 0.16
C GLU A 31 1.94 -15.89 0.14
N MET A 32 1.46 -15.26 -0.93
CA MET A 32 1.36 -13.82 -1.05
C MET A 32 0.47 -13.20 0.05
N GLU A 33 -0.72 -13.75 0.29
CA GLU A 33 -1.61 -13.30 1.38
C GLU A 33 -0.96 -13.41 2.76
N SER A 34 -0.16 -14.46 2.98
CA SER A 34 0.56 -14.62 4.24
C SER A 34 1.65 -13.57 4.42
N GLN A 35 2.37 -13.22 3.35
CA GLN A 35 3.36 -12.14 3.38
C GLN A 35 2.68 -10.79 3.58
N ASP A 36 1.53 -10.56 2.94
CA ASP A 36 0.79 -9.30 3.07
C ASP A 36 0.21 -9.11 4.46
N TYR A 37 -0.27 -10.18 5.11
CA TYR A 37 -0.64 -10.12 6.53
C TYR A 37 0.52 -9.66 7.43
N ILE A 38 1.76 -10.09 7.15
CA ILE A 38 2.95 -9.62 7.89
C ILE A 38 3.21 -8.14 7.61
N PHE A 39 3.13 -7.74 6.35
CA PHE A 39 3.30 -6.36 5.92
C PHE A 39 2.29 -5.43 6.61
N VAL A 40 0.99 -5.77 6.58
CA VAL A 40 -0.08 -4.97 7.20
C VAL A 40 0.15 -4.78 8.71
N ARG A 41 0.71 -5.79 9.40
CA ARG A 41 1.06 -5.64 10.83
C ARG A 41 2.16 -4.61 11.09
N GLU A 42 3.14 -4.51 10.19
CA GLU A 42 4.20 -3.49 10.24
C GLU A 42 3.73 -2.15 9.64
N PHE A 43 2.70 -2.15 8.80
CA PHE A 43 2.05 -0.96 8.29
C PHE A 43 1.29 -0.20 9.37
N VAL A 44 0.64 -0.90 10.32
CA VAL A 44 -0.08 -0.28 11.47
C VAL A 44 0.76 0.77 12.21
N PRO A 45 1.97 0.47 12.73
CA PRO A 45 2.77 1.48 13.43
C PRO A 45 3.22 2.63 12.52
N PHE A 46 3.44 2.36 11.23
CA PHE A 46 3.72 3.42 10.26
C PHE A 46 2.54 4.38 10.13
N VAL A 47 1.33 3.89 9.84
CA VAL A 47 0.14 4.75 9.71
C VAL A 47 -0.19 5.46 11.03
N ALA A 48 -0.01 4.80 12.17
CA ALA A 48 -0.14 5.45 13.48
C ALA A 48 0.86 6.60 13.67
N SER A 49 2.09 6.45 13.17
CA SER A 49 3.07 7.55 13.18
C SER A 49 2.66 8.71 12.26
N VAL A 50 2.08 8.41 11.09
CA VAL A 50 1.53 9.43 10.18
C VAL A 50 0.37 10.17 10.85
N LEU A 51 -0.53 9.47 11.54
CA LEU A 51 -1.63 10.06 12.30
C LEU A 51 -1.10 11.02 13.39
N LEU A 52 -0.08 10.61 14.14
CA LEU A 52 0.56 11.48 15.13
C LEU A 52 1.20 12.71 14.49
N LYS A 53 1.87 12.55 13.35
CA LYS A 53 2.45 13.67 12.58
C LYS A 53 1.35 14.61 12.07
N ALA A 54 0.22 14.10 11.58
CA ALA A 54 -0.92 14.90 11.15
C ALA A 54 -1.48 15.76 12.30
N CYS A 55 -1.67 15.17 13.48
CA CYS A 55 -2.11 15.89 14.69
C CYS A 55 -1.15 17.01 15.13
N GLN A 56 0.14 16.89 14.82
CA GLN A 56 1.19 17.79 15.32
C GLN A 56 1.67 18.82 14.31
N GLN A 57 1.63 18.46 13.01
CA GLN A 57 2.33 19.17 11.95
C GLN A 57 1.41 19.62 10.82
N SER A 58 0.21 19.03 10.67
CA SER A 58 -0.71 19.43 9.60
C SER A 58 -1.29 20.82 9.85
N ASP A 59 -1.48 21.56 8.76
CA ASP A 59 -2.17 22.84 8.74
C ASP A 59 -3.66 22.72 8.43
N ASP A 60 -4.16 21.51 8.17
CA ASP A 60 -5.56 21.19 7.97
C ASP A 60 -6.01 20.10 8.96
N PRO A 61 -6.90 20.42 9.92
CA PRO A 61 -7.32 19.47 10.96
C PRO A 61 -8.10 18.28 10.39
N SER A 62 -8.65 18.38 9.18
CA SER A 62 -9.38 17.27 8.54
C SER A 62 -8.48 16.12 8.10
N ASP A 63 -7.17 16.35 7.95
CA ASP A 63 -6.20 15.29 7.63
C ASP A 63 -6.23 14.16 8.65
N MET A 64 -6.34 14.53 9.93
CA MET A 64 -6.38 13.58 11.05
C MET A 64 -7.54 12.61 10.89
N GLU A 65 -8.72 13.10 10.47
CA GLU A 65 -9.92 12.28 10.30
C GLU A 65 -9.76 11.31 9.12
N VAL A 66 -9.15 11.76 8.01
CA VAL A 66 -8.85 10.89 6.86
C VAL A 66 -7.91 9.76 7.28
N ILE A 67 -6.78 10.09 7.92
CA ILE A 67 -5.78 9.10 8.32
C ILE A 67 -6.33 8.16 9.40
N LEU A 68 -7.14 8.67 10.34
CA LEU A 68 -7.80 7.86 11.36
C LEU A 68 -8.76 6.83 10.73
N GLY A 69 -9.46 7.21 9.65
CA GLY A 69 -10.30 6.29 8.88
C GLY A 69 -9.50 5.13 8.29
N GLY A 70 -8.28 5.39 7.81
CA GLY A 70 -7.34 4.35 7.37
C GLY A 70 -6.95 3.40 8.48
N VAL A 71 -6.51 3.93 9.63
CA VAL A 71 -6.13 3.12 10.81
C VAL A 71 -7.29 2.22 11.25
N ALA A 72 -8.52 2.74 11.27
CA ALA A 72 -9.70 1.96 11.63
C ALA A 72 -9.94 0.81 10.62
N SER A 73 -9.76 1.08 9.32
CA SER A 73 -9.96 0.09 8.26
C SER A 73 -8.93 -1.05 8.30
N ILE A 74 -7.70 -0.78 8.76
CA ILE A 74 -6.66 -1.81 8.93
C ILE A 74 -7.06 -2.86 9.98
N ASN A 75 -7.85 -2.49 11.01
CA ASN A 75 -8.35 -3.49 11.97
C ASN A 75 -9.29 -4.51 11.30
N ASP A 76 -10.15 -4.04 10.41
CA ASP A 76 -11.06 -4.90 9.65
C ASP A 76 -10.30 -5.75 8.63
N GLU A 77 -9.20 -5.23 8.09
CA GLU A 77 -8.28 -5.95 7.19
C GLU A 77 -7.53 -7.07 7.90
N LEU A 78 -6.94 -6.80 9.06
CA LEU A 78 -6.31 -7.84 9.88
C LEU A 78 -7.30 -8.94 10.29
N SER A 79 -8.57 -8.58 10.48
CA SER A 79 -9.64 -9.55 10.79
C SER A 79 -10.02 -10.37 9.56
N TRP A 80 -10.03 -9.76 8.38
CA TRP A 80 -10.27 -10.41 7.10
C TRP A 80 -9.16 -11.42 6.77
N PHE A 81 -7.88 -11.04 6.86
CA PHE A 81 -6.75 -11.96 6.63
C PHE A 81 -6.83 -13.22 7.49
N LYS A 82 -7.19 -13.08 8.78
CA LYS A 82 -7.35 -14.24 9.68
C LYS A 82 -8.49 -15.15 9.26
N LYS A 83 -9.58 -14.58 8.73
CA LYS A 83 -10.72 -15.33 8.21
C LYS A 83 -10.32 -16.09 6.93
N GLU A 84 -9.66 -15.43 5.99
CA GLU A 84 -9.18 -16.07 4.75
C GLU A 84 -8.19 -17.19 5.04
N ALA A 85 -7.18 -16.92 5.88
CA ALA A 85 -6.23 -17.96 6.28
C ALA A 85 -6.89 -19.17 6.95
N SER A 86 -8.00 -18.97 7.68
CA SER A 86 -8.76 -20.07 8.27
C SER A 86 -9.56 -20.86 7.21
N LYS A 87 -10.01 -20.23 6.11
CA LYS A 87 -10.68 -20.93 5.00
C LYS A 87 -9.71 -21.88 4.29
N TRP A 88 -8.45 -21.47 4.16
CA TRP A 88 -7.42 -22.15 3.38
C TRP A 88 -6.42 -22.99 4.22
N ASP A 89 -6.68 -23.16 5.52
CA ASP A 89 -5.80 -23.87 6.48
C ASP A 89 -4.35 -23.35 6.52
N VAL A 90 -4.19 -22.02 6.39
CA VAL A 90 -2.90 -21.33 6.40
C VAL A 90 -2.56 -20.83 7.80
N HIS A 91 -1.35 -21.14 8.26
CA HIS A 91 -0.85 -20.68 9.55
C HIS A 91 -0.05 -19.36 9.42
N LEU A 92 -0.77 -18.22 9.43
CA LEU A 92 -0.19 -16.87 9.33
C LEU A 92 0.94 -16.57 10.34
N LEU A 93 0.93 -17.22 11.51
CA LEU A 93 1.92 -16.98 12.57
C LEU A 93 3.23 -17.74 12.39
N THR A 94 3.25 -18.76 11.54
CA THR A 94 4.43 -19.59 11.29
C THR A 94 5.11 -19.28 9.97
N THR A 95 4.49 -18.46 9.13
CA THR A 95 5.07 -18.02 7.85
C THR A 95 6.33 -17.19 8.09
N ALA A 96 7.43 -17.60 7.48
CA ALA A 96 8.66 -16.83 7.49
C ALA A 96 8.55 -15.66 6.52
N SER A 97 8.92 -14.45 6.96
CA SER A 97 8.98 -13.28 6.08
C SER A 97 10.02 -13.50 4.98
N GLN A 98 9.61 -13.29 3.73
CA GLN A 98 10.55 -13.29 2.60
C GLN A 98 11.42 -12.03 2.63
N LYS A 99 12.57 -12.08 1.93
CA LYS A 99 13.54 -10.98 1.92
C LYS A 99 12.92 -9.64 1.50
N ALA A 100 12.12 -9.63 0.43
CA ALA A 100 11.46 -8.43 -0.05
C ALA A 100 10.55 -7.79 1.02
N ASN A 101 9.76 -8.62 1.70
CA ASN A 101 8.88 -8.18 2.79
C ASN A 101 9.67 -7.63 3.99
N VAL A 102 10.75 -8.30 4.39
CA VAL A 102 11.65 -7.82 5.48
C VAL A 102 12.26 -6.46 5.13
N GLU A 103 12.69 -6.29 3.89
CA GLU A 103 13.27 -5.03 3.41
C GLU A 103 12.23 -3.91 3.38
N TYR A 104 11.01 -4.21 2.93
CA TYR A 104 9.92 -3.25 2.91
C TYR A 104 9.49 -2.83 4.32
N CYS A 105 9.32 -3.79 5.24
CA CYS A 105 8.99 -3.49 6.64
C CYS A 105 10.07 -2.62 7.32
N ARG A 106 11.35 -2.88 7.04
CA ARG A 106 12.45 -2.05 7.55
C ARG A 106 12.38 -0.62 7.01
N PHE A 107 12.03 -0.46 5.73
CA PHE A 107 11.81 0.84 5.12
C PHE A 107 10.66 1.59 5.82
N LEU A 108 9.51 0.96 6.04
CA LEU A 108 8.39 1.54 6.79
C LEU A 108 8.79 1.97 8.21
N GLN A 109 9.54 1.13 8.91
CA GLN A 109 10.06 1.47 10.24
C GLN A 109 10.95 2.72 10.20
N GLY A 110 11.80 2.87 9.18
CA GLY A 110 12.60 4.08 8.97
C GLY A 110 11.75 5.34 8.78
N LEU A 111 10.60 5.24 8.11
CA LEU A 111 9.69 6.36 7.90
C LEU A 111 8.96 6.81 9.18
N THR A 112 8.95 5.99 10.24
CA THR A 112 8.34 6.37 11.53
C THR A 112 9.20 7.34 12.35
N ALA A 113 10.45 7.55 11.93
CA ALA A 113 11.40 8.31 12.73
C ALA A 113 10.97 9.78 12.90
N PRO A 114 11.28 10.43 14.04
CA PRO A 114 10.85 11.80 14.32
C PRO A 114 11.35 12.84 13.29
N GLU A 115 12.51 12.61 12.70
CA GLU A 115 13.15 13.46 11.68
C GLU A 115 12.46 13.42 10.32
N VAL A 116 11.66 12.38 10.05
CA VAL A 116 10.87 12.29 8.82
C VAL A 116 9.69 13.26 8.93
N SER A 117 9.60 14.20 7.99
CA SER A 117 8.54 15.21 8.00
C SER A 117 7.19 14.59 7.67
N TYR A 118 6.11 15.27 8.07
CA TYR A 118 4.75 14.87 7.71
C TYR A 118 4.57 14.76 6.18
N THR A 119 5.10 15.72 5.40
CA THR A 119 5.04 15.70 3.93
C THR A 119 5.61 14.43 3.32
N ILE A 120 6.77 13.96 3.79
CA ILE A 120 7.41 12.75 3.29
C ILE A 120 6.57 11.53 3.69
N ALA A 121 6.15 11.46 4.95
CA ALA A 121 5.41 10.31 5.47
C ALA A 121 4.02 10.16 4.80
N ILE A 122 3.28 11.25 4.59
CA ILE A 122 1.98 11.22 3.92
C ILE A 122 2.11 10.91 2.43
N SER A 123 3.21 11.33 1.78
CA SER A 123 3.49 10.97 0.38
C SER A 123 3.75 9.47 0.23
N ALA A 124 4.50 8.87 1.16
CA ALA A 124 4.71 7.43 1.20
C ALA A 124 3.39 6.68 1.45
N PHE A 125 2.58 7.16 2.41
CA PHE A 125 1.30 6.53 2.74
C PHE A 125 0.33 6.54 1.55
N TRP A 126 0.18 7.68 0.88
CA TRP A 126 -0.60 7.80 -0.34
C TRP A 126 -0.12 6.83 -1.43
N ALA A 127 1.19 6.73 -1.65
CA ALA A 127 1.75 5.89 -2.70
C ALA A 127 1.43 4.41 -2.48
N ILE A 128 1.59 3.91 -1.25
CA ILE A 128 1.29 2.51 -0.88
C ILE A 128 -0.18 2.19 -1.15
N GLU A 129 -1.09 3.01 -0.62
CA GLU A 129 -2.54 2.81 -0.77
C GLU A 129 -2.99 2.92 -2.23
N THR A 130 -2.35 3.78 -3.01
CA THR A 130 -2.69 3.97 -4.43
C THR A 130 -2.21 2.79 -5.28
N VAL A 131 -1.02 2.24 -5.03
CA VAL A 131 -0.55 1.05 -5.74
C VAL A 131 -1.51 -0.12 -5.53
N TYR A 132 -1.96 -0.36 -4.30
CA TYR A 132 -2.97 -1.39 -4.02
C TYR A 132 -4.29 -1.10 -4.74
N GLN A 133 -4.79 0.14 -4.66
CA GLN A 133 -6.06 0.51 -5.26
C GLN A 133 -6.07 0.34 -6.78
N GLU A 134 -5.06 0.89 -7.46
CA GLU A 134 -4.95 0.79 -8.91
C GLU A 134 -4.80 -0.67 -9.34
N SER A 135 -3.95 -1.42 -8.63
CA SER A 135 -3.74 -2.84 -8.90
C SER A 135 -5.06 -3.62 -8.85
N PHE A 136 -5.76 -3.60 -7.72
CA PHE A 136 -7.00 -4.37 -7.59
C PHE A 136 -8.16 -3.80 -8.42
N SER A 137 -8.12 -2.53 -8.81
CA SER A 137 -9.14 -1.98 -9.72
C SER A 137 -9.05 -2.57 -11.13
N LEU A 138 -7.84 -2.86 -11.63
CA LEU A 138 -7.63 -3.54 -12.92
C LEU A 138 -8.24 -4.95 -12.92
N CYS A 139 -8.25 -5.62 -11.78
CA CYS A 139 -8.88 -6.94 -11.62
C CYS A 139 -10.41 -6.88 -11.75
N LEU A 140 -11.03 -5.71 -11.54
CA LEU A 140 -12.47 -5.50 -11.61
C LEU A 140 -12.92 -4.90 -12.96
N GLU A 141 -11.99 -4.58 -13.86
CA GLU A 141 -12.34 -4.03 -15.16
C GLU A 141 -13.02 -5.06 -16.07
N ASN A 142 -13.87 -4.54 -16.97
CA ASN A 142 -14.56 -5.40 -17.93
C ASN A 142 -13.54 -6.09 -18.86
N GLY A 143 -13.48 -7.42 -18.79
CA GLY A 143 -12.55 -8.22 -19.59
C GLY A 143 -11.34 -8.76 -18.82
N SER A 144 -11.26 -8.52 -17.50
CA SER A 144 -10.31 -9.23 -16.65
C SER A 144 -10.65 -10.73 -16.56
N ASN A 145 -9.63 -11.56 -16.45
CA ASN A 145 -9.75 -13.01 -16.23
C ASN A 145 -9.71 -13.39 -14.75
N THR A 146 -10.08 -12.46 -13.85
CA THR A 146 -9.95 -12.66 -12.41
C THR A 146 -10.75 -13.88 -11.93
N PRO A 147 -10.11 -14.87 -11.28
CA PRO A 147 -10.79 -16.04 -10.73
C PRO A 147 -11.90 -15.64 -9.74
N GLU A 148 -13.03 -16.36 -9.76
CA GLU A 148 -14.18 -16.08 -8.88
C GLU A 148 -13.79 -16.13 -7.39
N GLU A 149 -12.85 -17.02 -7.05
CA GLU A 149 -12.34 -17.21 -5.69
C GLU A 149 -11.54 -16.00 -5.18
N LEU A 150 -10.89 -15.26 -6.08
CA LEU A 150 -10.12 -14.04 -5.75
C LEU A 150 -10.95 -12.76 -5.86
N MET A 151 -12.23 -12.87 -6.23
CA MET A 151 -13.09 -11.70 -6.43
C MET A 151 -13.37 -10.93 -5.12
N GLU A 152 -13.50 -11.63 -3.98
CA GLU A 152 -13.68 -10.99 -2.66
C GLU A 152 -12.45 -10.11 -2.32
N THR A 153 -11.26 -10.66 -2.56
CA THR A 153 -9.96 -9.99 -2.41
C THR A 153 -9.87 -8.76 -3.33
N CYS A 154 -10.19 -8.92 -4.62
CA CYS A 154 -10.16 -7.80 -5.58
C CYS A 154 -11.16 -6.70 -5.23
N GLN A 155 -12.35 -7.05 -4.75
CA GLN A 155 -13.35 -6.07 -4.32
C GLN A 155 -12.91 -5.29 -3.08
N ARG A 156 -12.03 -5.83 -2.22
CA ARG A 156 -11.60 -5.15 -1.00
C ARG A 156 -10.82 -3.87 -1.29
N TRP A 157 -9.87 -3.93 -2.22
CA TRP A 157 -9.00 -2.80 -2.55
C TRP A 157 -9.33 -2.18 -3.92
N GLY A 158 -10.01 -2.88 -4.82
CA GLY A 158 -10.39 -2.36 -6.14
C GLY A 158 -11.67 -1.52 -6.16
N ASN A 159 -12.45 -1.49 -5.06
CA ASN A 159 -13.74 -0.81 -5.04
C ASN A 159 -13.63 0.73 -5.05
N ALA A 160 -14.73 1.37 -5.45
CA ALA A 160 -14.81 2.83 -5.55
C ALA A 160 -14.64 3.57 -4.20
N TYR A 161 -14.97 2.95 -3.07
CA TYR A 161 -14.80 3.57 -1.75
C TYR A 161 -13.31 3.67 -1.40
N PHE A 162 -12.54 2.61 -1.61
CA PHE A 162 -11.08 2.64 -1.45
C PHE A 162 -10.42 3.61 -2.45
N GLY A 163 -10.91 3.66 -3.69
CA GLY A 163 -10.53 4.70 -4.66
C GLY A 163 -10.70 6.13 -4.15
N GLN A 164 -11.86 6.44 -3.54
CA GLN A 164 -12.10 7.76 -2.95
C GLN A 164 -11.21 8.06 -1.74
N TYR A 165 -10.88 7.02 -0.97
CA TYR A 165 -9.95 7.13 0.15
C TYR A 165 -8.53 7.43 -0.32
N SER A 166 -7.99 6.67 -1.28
CA SER A 166 -6.66 6.94 -1.88
C SER A 166 -6.59 8.32 -2.53
N HIS A 167 -7.67 8.77 -3.19
CA HIS A 167 -7.74 10.14 -3.72
C HIS A 167 -7.78 11.21 -2.62
N SER A 168 -8.33 10.90 -1.45
CA SER A 168 -8.28 11.84 -0.30
C SER A 168 -6.86 11.95 0.25
N LEU A 169 -6.12 10.85 0.34
CA LEU A 169 -4.69 10.88 0.69
C LEU A 169 -3.86 11.64 -0.35
N GLN A 170 -4.16 11.46 -1.64
CA GLN A 170 -3.50 12.17 -2.74
C GLN A 170 -3.59 13.69 -2.53
N ARG A 171 -4.81 14.20 -2.31
CA ARG A 171 -5.04 15.64 -2.10
C ARG A 171 -4.27 16.18 -0.91
N ILE A 172 -4.13 15.41 0.15
CA ILE A 172 -3.33 15.80 1.33
C ILE A 172 -1.85 15.87 0.94
N ALA A 173 -1.31 14.82 0.31
CA ALA A 173 0.09 14.76 -0.11
C ALA A 173 0.46 15.90 -1.07
N GLU A 174 -0.36 16.15 -2.10
CA GLU A 174 -0.19 17.24 -3.06
C GLU A 174 -0.17 18.60 -2.34
N ARG A 175 -1.14 18.87 -1.46
CA ARG A 175 -1.21 20.11 -0.68
C ARG A 175 0.03 20.32 0.20
N CYS A 176 0.55 19.25 0.81
CA CYS A 176 1.79 19.32 1.59
C CYS A 176 3.01 19.61 0.71
N LEU A 177 3.13 18.96 -0.44
CA LEU A 177 4.24 19.14 -1.38
C LEU A 177 4.28 20.54 -2.01
N GLU A 178 3.12 21.13 -2.29
CA GLU A 178 3.03 22.51 -2.81
C GLU A 178 3.63 23.55 -1.85
N LYS A 179 3.61 23.27 -0.54
CA LYS A 179 4.09 24.16 0.53
C LYS A 179 5.51 23.81 0.99
N ALA A 180 6.00 22.64 0.64
CA ALA A 180 7.28 22.10 1.09
C ALA A 180 8.48 22.82 0.44
N ALA A 181 9.61 22.84 1.14
CA ALA A 181 10.86 23.32 0.57
C ALA A 181 11.37 22.35 -0.51
N SER A 182 12.13 22.84 -1.49
CA SER A 182 12.60 22.02 -2.61
C SER A 182 13.39 20.78 -2.18
N GLU A 183 14.15 20.85 -1.08
CA GLU A 183 14.88 19.70 -0.53
C GLU A 183 13.92 18.63 0.02
N GLU A 184 12.84 19.06 0.68
CA GLU A 184 11.82 18.16 1.21
C GLU A 184 11.02 17.50 0.09
N VAL A 185 10.68 18.25 -0.97
CA VAL A 185 10.05 17.71 -2.19
C VAL A 185 10.94 16.65 -2.84
N ALA A 186 12.25 16.90 -2.95
CA ALA A 186 13.19 15.92 -3.51
C ALA A 186 13.24 14.63 -2.67
N LYS A 187 13.28 14.75 -1.34
CA LYS A 187 13.23 13.59 -0.44
C LYS A 187 11.91 12.82 -0.52
N ALA A 188 10.78 13.53 -0.65
CA ALA A 188 9.48 12.88 -0.85
C ALA A 188 9.45 12.09 -2.18
N GLU A 189 10.06 12.63 -3.25
CA GLU A 189 10.18 11.93 -4.53
C GLU A 189 11.10 10.69 -4.42
N GLU A 190 12.22 10.77 -3.70
CA GLU A 190 13.09 9.62 -3.43
C GLU A 190 12.36 8.51 -2.64
N VAL A 191 11.56 8.90 -1.66
CA VAL A 191 10.74 7.98 -0.85
C VAL A 191 9.63 7.37 -1.70
N PHE A 192 8.97 8.15 -2.56
CA PHE A 192 7.98 7.65 -3.51
C PHE A 192 8.58 6.58 -4.43
N LEU A 193 9.75 6.84 -5.04
CA LEU A 193 10.43 5.86 -5.88
C LEU A 193 10.86 4.60 -5.10
N SER A 194 11.26 4.77 -3.83
CA SER A 194 11.56 3.65 -2.94
C SER A 194 10.32 2.79 -2.67
N VAL A 195 9.15 3.39 -2.43
CA VAL A 195 7.87 2.68 -2.30
C VAL A 195 7.61 1.83 -3.53
N LEU A 196 7.69 2.40 -4.73
CA LEU A 196 7.42 1.66 -5.97
C LEU A 196 8.39 0.49 -6.19
N SER A 197 9.67 0.69 -5.90
CA SER A 197 10.66 -0.38 -5.95
C SER A 197 10.34 -1.49 -4.95
N HIS A 198 9.92 -1.13 -3.73
CA HIS A 198 9.51 -2.10 -2.72
C HIS A 198 8.24 -2.85 -3.10
N GLU A 199 7.24 -2.17 -3.66
CA GLU A 199 6.05 -2.81 -4.23
C GLU A 199 6.45 -3.82 -5.30
N ILE A 200 7.19 -3.43 -6.34
CA ILE A 200 7.61 -4.35 -7.41
C ILE A 200 8.32 -5.58 -6.83
N ASN A 201 9.26 -5.40 -5.91
CA ASN A 201 9.96 -6.52 -5.27
C ASN A 201 9.03 -7.40 -4.41
N PHE A 202 8.06 -6.78 -3.72
CA PHE A 202 7.05 -7.49 -2.94
C PHE A 202 6.17 -8.33 -3.86
N TRP A 203 5.65 -7.77 -4.95
CA TRP A 203 4.88 -8.54 -5.91
C TRP A 203 5.76 -9.65 -6.53
N ASN A 204 6.99 -9.36 -6.97
CA ASN A 204 7.92 -10.35 -7.58
C ASN A 204 8.20 -11.58 -6.71
N MET A 205 8.07 -11.46 -5.38
CA MET A 205 8.28 -12.58 -4.47
C MET A 205 7.31 -13.75 -4.73
N SER A 206 6.13 -13.47 -5.29
CA SER A 206 5.12 -14.49 -5.60
C SER A 206 5.37 -15.21 -6.94
N SER A 207 6.15 -14.61 -7.85
CA SER A 207 6.44 -15.21 -9.16
C SER A 207 7.60 -16.19 -9.18
N GLY A 208 8.29 -16.39 -8.05
CA GLY A 208 9.43 -17.31 -7.94
C GLY A 208 10.71 -16.85 -8.67
N GLU A 209 10.72 -15.65 -9.25
CA GLU A 209 11.91 -15.02 -9.83
C GLU A 209 12.71 -14.33 -8.71
N SER A 210 13.53 -15.13 -8.01
CA SER A 210 14.51 -14.66 -7.01
C SER A 210 15.88 -14.36 -7.61
#